data_AF-A0A8T4KD49-F1
#
_entry.id   AF-A0A8T4KD49-F1
#
_cell.length_a   1.000
_cell.length_b   1.000
_cell.length_c   1.000
_cell.angle_alpha   90.00
_cell.angle_beta   90.00
_cell.angle_gamma   90.00
#
_symmetry.space_group_name_H-M   'P 1'
#
loop_
_entity.id
_entity.type
_entity.pdbx_description
1 polymer ?
#
loop_
_entity_poly.entity_id
_entity_poly.type
_entity_poly.pdbx_seq_one_letter_code
_entity_poly.pdbx_strand_id
1 'polypeptide(L)'
;MKGLELPINMIVVVAIAVLVLVVVAAFFSGWLVGGTSTIGTSAAYATGCNTLKSVYGCDPASTNTIRISGYNPDNVAVTPGTPYDGQTLLRACKENFKDNGITEAACARTCGCGGV
;
A
#
# COMPACT_ATOMS: atom_id res chain seq x y z
N MET A 1 26.04 25.56 43.15
CA MET A 1 25.87 24.81 41.89
C MET A 1 27.21 24.15 41.59
N LYS A 2 27.38 22.88 41.96
CA LYS A 2 28.62 22.16 41.69
C LYS A 2 28.53 21.70 40.23
N GLY A 3 29.29 22.36 39.35
CA GLY A 3 29.48 21.90 37.99
C GLY A 3 30.14 20.55 38.06
N LEU A 4 29.42 19.51 37.66
CA LEU A 4 30.02 18.23 37.32
C LEU A 4 30.84 18.48 36.07
N GLU A 5 32.11 18.81 36.25
CA GLU A 5 33.10 18.79 35.19
C GLU A 5 33.17 17.35 34.71
N LEU A 6 32.42 17.03 33.66
CA LEU A 6 32.50 15.72 33.04
C LEU A 6 33.94 15.57 32.54
N PRO A 7 34.67 14.53 32.97
CA PRO A 7 35.99 14.25 32.43
C PRO A 7 35.88 14.23 30.90
N ILE A 8 36.79 14.90 30.20
CA ILE A 8 36.79 14.99 28.72
C ILE A 8 36.57 13.61 28.08
N ASN A 9 37.11 12.55 28.68
CA ASN A 9 36.95 11.17 28.24
C ASN A 9 35.48 10.72 28.20
N MET A 10 34.62 11.19 29.10
CA MET A 10 33.19 10.86 29.11
C MET A 10 32.45 11.54 27.95
N ILE A 11 32.82 12.77 27.59
CA ILE A 11 32.24 13.49 26.45
C ILE A 11 32.55 12.74 25.15
N VAL A 12 33.77 12.24 25.00
CA VAL A 12 34.19 11.45 23.83
C VAL A 12 33.40 10.14 23.73
N VAL A 13 33.20 9.44 24.86
CA VAL A 13 32.42 8.19 24.88
C VAL A 13 30.96 8.45 24.50
N VAL A 14 30.35 9.52 25.00
CA VAL A 14 28.96 9.89 24.66
C VAL A 14 28.85 10.24 23.18
N ALA A 15 29.80 10.99 22.62
CA ALA A 15 29.82 11.34 21.20
C ALA A 15 29.90 10.10 20.29
N ILE A 16 30.75 9.13 20.63
CA ILE A 16 30.86 7.87 19.89
C ILE A 16 29.58 7.06 20.00
N ALA A 17 28.99 6.96 21.19
CA ALA A 17 27.74 6.23 21.42
C ALA A 17 26.58 6.80 20.58
N VAL A 18 26.45 8.13 20.51
CA VAL A 18 25.42 8.79 19.68
C VAL A 18 25.65 8.50 18.19
N LEU A 19 26.89 8.55 17.71
CA LEU A 19 27.22 8.26 16.31
C LEU A 19 26.84 6.81 15.94
N VAL A 20 27.19 5.85 16.80
CA VAL A 20 26.82 4.44 16.61
C VAL A 20 25.30 4.27 16.58
N LEU A 21 24.56 4.92 17.48
CA LEU A 21 23.09 4.86 17.50
C LEU A 21 22.46 5.42 16.22
N VAL A 22 23.00 6.51 15.66
CA VAL A 22 22.51 7.07 14.39
C VAL A 22 22.75 6.11 13.22
N VAL A 23 23.93 5.49 13.15
CA VAL A 23 24.25 4.50 12.10
C VAL A 23 23.33 3.28 12.22
N VAL A 24 23.15 2.75 13.43
CA VAL A 24 22.25 1.63 13.67
C VAL A 24 20.81 1.99 13.29
N ALA A 25 20.32 3.16 13.71
CA ALA A 25 18.99 3.64 13.34
C ALA A 25 18.81 3.80 11.83
N ALA A 26 19.84 4.25 11.11
CA ALA A 26 19.84 4.36 9.65
C ALA A 26 19.81 2.99 8.95
N PHE A 27 20.49 1.98 9.50
CA PHE A 27 20.42 0.61 8.98
C PHE A 27 19.05 -0.02 9.20
N PHE A 28 18.42 0.21 10.36
CA PHE A 28 17.07 -0.27 10.63
C PHE A 28 15.99 0.51 9.86
N SER A 29 16.18 1.80 9.61
CA SER A 29 15.24 2.57 8.79
C SER A 29 15.34 2.23 7.30
N GLY A 30 16.53 1.90 6.79
CA GLY A 30 16.74 1.44 5.42
C GLY A 30 16.13 0.06 5.12
N TRP A 31 16.07 -0.84 6.11
CA TRP A 31 15.50 -2.19 5.95
C TRP A 31 13.97 -2.20 5.87
N LEU A 32 13.30 -1.24 6.52
CA LEU A 32 11.83 -1.11 6.48
C LEU A 32 11.27 -0.44 5.22
N VAL A 33 12.14 0.01 4.29
CA VAL A 33 11.72 0.50 2.96
C VAL A 33 11.72 -0.62 1.91
N GLY A 34 11.50 -1.87 2.35
CA GLY A 34 11.05 -2.95 1.48
C GLY A 34 9.63 -2.65 0.99
N GLY A 35 9.52 -1.80 -0.02
CA GLY A 35 8.27 -1.39 -0.64
C GLY A 35 7.55 -2.57 -1.28
N THR A 36 6.75 -3.29 -0.51
CA THR A 36 5.49 -3.80 -1.03
C THR A 36 4.60 -2.58 -1.23
N SER A 37 4.72 -1.91 -2.39
CA SER A 37 3.74 -0.93 -2.87
C SER A 37 2.41 -1.62 -3.23
N THR A 38 1.95 -2.50 -2.36
CA THR A 38 0.64 -3.12 -2.43
C THR A 38 -0.36 -2.09 -1.94
N ILE A 39 -1.11 -1.55 -2.89
CA ILE A 39 -2.24 -0.67 -2.58
C ILE A 39 -3.22 -1.49 -1.74
N GLY A 40 -3.61 -0.96 -0.58
CA GLY A 40 -4.60 -1.61 0.28
C GLY A 40 -5.91 -1.85 -0.47
N THR A 41 -6.61 -2.95 -0.16
CA THR A 41 -7.87 -3.36 -0.81
C THR A 41 -8.88 -2.22 -0.93
N SER A 42 -9.04 -1.41 0.12
CA SER A 42 -9.97 -0.28 0.15
C SER A 42 -9.57 0.86 -0.80
N ALA A 43 -8.28 1.16 -0.90
CA ALA A 43 -7.76 2.17 -1.83
C ALA A 43 -7.85 1.68 -3.27
N ALA A 44 -7.50 0.41 -3.52
CA ALA A 44 -7.64 -0.22 -4.83
C ALA A 44 -9.10 -0.21 -5.31
N TYR A 45 -10.03 -0.56 -4.41
CA TYR A 45 -11.47 -0.48 -4.64
C TYR A 45 -11.92 0.94 -5.01
N ALA A 46 -11.51 1.95 -4.24
CA ALA A 46 -11.87 3.34 -4.52
C ALA A 46 -11.32 3.84 -5.87
N THR A 47 -10.06 3.52 -6.19
CA THR A 47 -9.44 3.83 -7.49
C THR A 47 -10.18 3.16 -8.63
N GLY A 48 -10.45 1.86 -8.53
CA GLY A 48 -11.16 1.12 -9.56
C GLY A 48 -12.60 1.60 -9.74
N CYS A 49 -13.34 1.92 -8.67
CA CYS A 49 -14.67 2.52 -8.78
C CYS A 49 -14.65 3.88 -9.48
N ASN A 50 -13.61 4.69 -9.25
CA ASN A 50 -13.47 5.97 -9.94
C ASN A 50 -13.18 5.76 -11.44
N THR A 51 -12.35 4.78 -11.80
CA THR A 51 -12.11 4.39 -13.20
C THR A 51 -13.38 3.88 -13.87
N LEU A 52 -14.17 3.05 -13.17
CA LEU A 52 -15.46 2.55 -13.65
C LEU A 52 -16.42 3.69 -13.99
N LYS A 53 -16.50 4.70 -13.12
CA LYS A 53 -17.34 5.89 -13.30
C LYS A 53 -16.83 6.81 -14.40
N SER A 54 -15.55 7.13 -14.38
CA SER A 54 -14.97 8.18 -15.22
C SER A 54 -14.64 7.72 -16.64
N VAL A 55 -14.30 6.43 -16.82
CA VAL A 55 -13.84 5.89 -18.11
C VAL A 55 -14.91 5.00 -18.75
N TYR A 56 -15.56 4.16 -17.96
CA TYR A 56 -16.50 3.15 -18.45
C TYR A 56 -17.97 3.53 -18.25
N GLY A 57 -18.25 4.75 -17.77
CA GLY A 57 -19.61 5.25 -17.63
C GLY A 57 -20.52 4.35 -16.78
N CYS A 58 -19.96 3.70 -15.76
CA CYS A 58 -20.69 2.76 -14.89
C CYS A 58 -21.14 1.44 -15.54
N ASP A 59 -20.53 1.03 -16.66
CA ASP A 59 -20.79 -0.28 -17.28
C ASP A 59 -20.34 -1.45 -16.37
N PRO A 60 -21.24 -2.35 -15.95
CA PRO A 60 -20.91 -3.41 -15.01
C PRO A 60 -19.96 -4.46 -15.59
N ALA A 61 -20.02 -4.75 -16.90
CA ALA A 61 -19.15 -5.75 -17.53
C ALA A 61 -17.67 -5.31 -17.51
N SER A 62 -17.44 -4.00 -17.45
CA SER A 62 -16.10 -3.41 -17.37
C SER A 62 -15.39 -3.64 -16.03
N THR A 63 -16.10 -4.06 -14.98
CA THR A 63 -15.51 -4.35 -13.66
C THR A 63 -14.47 -5.49 -13.69
N ASN A 64 -14.56 -6.39 -14.67
CA ASN A 64 -13.60 -7.47 -14.88
C ASN A 64 -12.42 -7.07 -15.78
N THR A 65 -12.53 -5.93 -16.47
CA THR A 65 -11.51 -5.41 -17.39
C THR A 65 -10.63 -4.35 -16.73
N ILE A 66 -11.16 -3.62 -15.75
CA ILE A 66 -10.41 -2.61 -15.01
C ILE A 66 -9.35 -3.29 -14.13
N ARG A 67 -8.09 -3.18 -14.53
CA ARG A 67 -6.92 -3.63 -13.74
C ARG A 67 -6.38 -2.49 -12.90
N ILE A 68 -6.14 -2.75 -11.61
CA ILE A 68 -5.63 -1.77 -10.66
C ILE A 68 -4.15 -2.04 -10.42
N SER A 69 -3.28 -1.25 -11.06
CA SER A 69 -1.82 -1.38 -10.91
C SER A 69 -1.40 -1.33 -9.44
N GLY A 70 -0.54 -2.26 -9.01
CA GLY A 70 -0.08 -2.35 -7.62
C GLY A 70 -1.08 -2.98 -6.63
N TYR A 71 -2.29 -3.36 -7.04
CA TYR A 71 -3.22 -4.10 -6.19
C TYR A 71 -2.96 -5.61 -6.26
N ASN A 72 -2.29 -6.18 -5.26
CA ASN A 72 -1.89 -7.59 -5.19
C ASN A 72 -2.42 -8.26 -3.90
N PRO A 73 -3.72 -8.60 -3.84
CA PRO A 73 -4.34 -9.26 -2.68
C PRO A 73 -3.79 -10.67 -2.44
N ASP A 74 -3.33 -11.34 -3.48
CA ASP A 74 -2.85 -12.73 -3.41
C ASP A 74 -1.37 -12.81 -2.98
N ASN A 75 -0.74 -11.66 -2.69
CA ASN A 75 0.69 -11.54 -2.37
C ASN A 75 1.58 -12.31 -3.37
N VAL A 76 1.21 -12.28 -4.65
CA VAL A 76 1.99 -12.92 -5.72
C VAL A 76 3.37 -12.29 -5.74
N ALA A 77 4.42 -13.11 -5.75
CA ALA A 77 5.79 -12.63 -5.82
C ALA A 77 5.97 -11.77 -7.07
N VAL A 78 6.25 -10.49 -6.87
CA VAL A 78 6.61 -9.57 -7.95
C VAL A 78 8.08 -9.74 -8.27
N THR A 79 8.38 -9.99 -9.53
CA THR A 79 9.77 -10.01 -9.99
C THR A 79 10.31 -8.58 -9.95
N PRO A 80 11.46 -8.33 -9.31
CA PRO A 80 12.06 -7.00 -9.31
C PRO A 80 12.36 -6.57 -10.76
N GLY A 81 11.81 -5.42 -11.17
CA GLY A 81 11.94 -4.88 -12.53
C GLY A 81 10.69 -5.02 -13.40
N THR A 82 9.69 -5.79 -13.00
CA THR A 82 8.38 -5.84 -13.67
C THR A 82 7.29 -5.29 -12.75
N PRO A 83 6.55 -4.23 -13.15
CA PRO A 83 5.42 -3.75 -12.36
C PRO A 83 4.33 -4.84 -12.32
N TYR A 84 3.75 -5.07 -11.15
CA TYR A 84 2.60 -5.98 -11.04
C TYR A 84 1.44 -5.41 -11.85
N ASP A 85 0.93 -6.19 -12.81
CA ASP A 85 -0.18 -5.84 -13.71
C ASP A 85 -1.49 -5.51 -12.94
N GLY A 86 -1.55 -5.87 -11.66
CA GLY A 86 -2.71 -5.60 -10.83
C GLY A 86 -3.78 -6.67 -10.95
N GLN A 87 -4.70 -6.64 -9.99
CA GLN A 87 -5.94 -7.43 -10.04
C GLN A 87 -7.12 -6.58 -10.52
N THR A 88 -8.21 -7.27 -10.88
CA THR A 88 -9.41 -6.62 -11.41
C THR A 88 -10.19 -5.89 -10.31
N LEU A 89 -11.00 -4.89 -10.70
CA LEU A 89 -11.93 -4.22 -9.80
C LEU A 89 -12.91 -5.22 -9.16
N LEU A 90 -13.38 -6.22 -9.91
CA LEU A 90 -14.21 -7.29 -9.35
C LEU A 90 -13.50 -8.03 -8.21
N ARG A 91 -12.21 -8.36 -8.35
CA ARG A 91 -11.41 -8.96 -7.28
C ARG A 91 -11.30 -8.03 -6.08
N ALA A 92 -11.05 -6.74 -6.31
CA ALA A 92 -11.01 -5.73 -5.24
C ALA A 92 -12.34 -5.65 -4.48
N CYS A 93 -13.46 -5.74 -5.19
CA CYS A 93 -14.81 -5.79 -4.63
C CYS A 93 -15.01 -6.98 -3.70
N LYS A 94 -14.72 -8.19 -4.19
CA LYS A 94 -14.86 -9.43 -3.41
C LYS A 94 -14.02 -9.37 -2.14
N GLU A 95 -12.80 -8.85 -2.24
CA GLU A 95 -11.90 -8.69 -1.10
C GLU A 95 -12.32 -7.60 -0.11
N ASN A 96 -12.93 -6.52 -0.59
CA ASN A 96 -13.39 -5.40 0.24
C ASN A 96 -14.67 -5.77 1.02
N PHE A 97 -15.56 -6.55 0.42
CA PHE A 97 -16.82 -6.99 1.05
C PHE A 97 -16.73 -8.39 1.68
N LYS A 98 -15.61 -9.10 1.52
CA LYS A 98 -15.43 -10.50 1.95
C LYS A 98 -16.54 -11.42 1.42
N ASP A 99 -17.02 -11.15 0.22
CA ASP A 99 -18.08 -11.90 -0.44
C ASP A 99 -17.62 -12.36 -1.84
N ASN A 100 -17.40 -13.66 -1.99
CA ASN A 100 -17.00 -14.27 -3.26
C ASN A 100 -18.14 -14.33 -4.29
N GLY A 101 -19.39 -14.19 -3.84
CA GLY A 101 -20.61 -14.21 -4.65
C GLY A 101 -20.99 -12.86 -5.23
N ILE A 102 -20.26 -11.78 -4.92
CA ILE A 102 -20.50 -10.47 -5.55
C ILE A 102 -20.37 -10.60 -7.07
N THR A 103 -21.45 -10.23 -7.75
CA THR A 103 -21.53 -10.14 -9.20
C THR A 103 -21.00 -8.78 -9.67
N GLU A 104 -20.62 -8.71 -10.95
CA GLU A 104 -20.16 -7.48 -11.61
C GLU A 104 -21.15 -6.32 -11.42
N ALA A 105 -22.45 -6.59 -11.59
CA ALA A 105 -23.52 -5.64 -11.36
C ALA A 105 -23.69 -5.25 -9.88
N ALA A 106 -23.45 -6.16 -8.93
CA ALA A 106 -23.46 -5.82 -7.51
C ALA A 106 -22.27 -4.92 -7.16
N CYS A 107 -21.10 -5.21 -7.70
CA CYS A 107 -19.90 -4.39 -7.50
C CYS A 107 -20.04 -2.98 -8.08
N ALA A 108 -20.59 -2.85 -9.28
CA ALA A 108 -20.88 -1.55 -9.86
C ALA A 108 -21.86 -0.75 -8.97
N ARG A 109 -22.91 -1.40 -8.45
CA ARG A 109 -23.86 -0.77 -7.52
C ARG A 109 -23.18 -0.28 -6.24
N THR A 110 -22.27 -1.06 -5.65
CA THR A 110 -21.51 -0.61 -4.45
C THR A 110 -20.53 0.52 -4.76
N CYS A 111 -20.04 0.64 -5.99
CA CYS A 111 -19.29 1.80 -6.46
C CYS A 111 -20.17 3.06 -6.63
N GLY A 112 -21.47 2.96 -6.39
CA GLY A 112 -22.44 4.04 -6.58
C GLY A 112 -22.85 4.24 -8.03
N CYS A 113 -22.83 3.18 -8.84
CA CYS A 113 -23.36 3.13 -10.21
C CYS A 113 -24.81 2.63 -10.28
N GLY A 114 -25.60 2.84 -9.23
CA GLY A 114 -26.99 2.39 -9.18
C GLY A 114 -27.92 3.27 -10.02
N GLY A 115 -28.08 2.95 -11.31
CA GLY A 115 -29.04 3.62 -12.18
C GLY A 115 -28.87 3.38 -13.69
N VAL A 116 -28.44 2.19 -14.12
CA VAL A 116 -28.53 1.74 -15.53
C VAL A 116 -29.47 0.56 -15.65
#